data_AF-A0A932W2H2-F1
#
_entry.id   AF-A0A932W2H2-F1
#
_cell.length_a   1.000
_cell.length_b   1.000
_cell.length_c   1.000
_cell.angle_alpha   90.00
_cell.angle_beta   90.00
_cell.angle_gamma   90.00
#
_symmetry.space_group_name_H-M   'P 1'
#
loop_
_entity.id
_entity.type
_entity.pdbx_description
1 polymer ?
#
loop_
_entity_poly.entity_id
_entity_poly.type
_entity_poly.pdbx_seq_one_letter_code
_entity_poly.pdbx_strand_id
1 'polypeptide(L)'
;MSEIDARAVVAPTARLGRDVRIGPFAMVGDEVELGDACVLHPHAAVRGPTRLGKGNVVHPFCSVGGDPQDLTYQGERTELVVGDENVFHEFVTVNRGTAKGGGVTRIGSHNLFMAYAHVAHDCAVGDYTVFTNGATLAGHVTVEDGAVIGAFSAVHQFCRVGKYSYIAGYTVITQDVAPFSKVAAPRETKCYGVNSVGLERRGFSKERIQAIEQAFRLLLRSKLNTSQAIEKMKATLNGSVDVEELIRFIEAAERGLTK
;
A
#
# COMPACT_ATOMS: atom_id res chain seq x y z
N MET A 1 -23.30 -13.17 20.82
CA MET A 1 -23.77 -11.91 21.42
C MET A 1 -22.80 -10.82 21.01
N SER A 2 -23.27 -9.61 20.70
CA SER A 2 -22.37 -8.49 20.39
C SER A 2 -21.52 -8.11 21.59
N GLU A 3 -20.25 -7.77 21.37
CA GLU A 3 -19.27 -7.41 22.41
C GLU A 3 -18.81 -5.97 22.18
N ILE A 4 -19.35 -5.04 22.95
CA ILE A 4 -19.04 -3.61 22.81
C ILE A 4 -18.30 -3.18 24.08
N ASP A 5 -17.03 -2.78 23.95
CA ASP A 5 -16.25 -2.26 25.07
C ASP A 5 -16.88 -0.96 25.60
N ALA A 6 -16.93 -0.80 26.92
CA ALA A 6 -17.54 0.37 27.57
C ALA A 6 -16.87 1.71 27.23
N ARG A 7 -15.65 1.69 26.70
CA ARG A 7 -14.90 2.88 26.25
C ARG A 7 -15.07 3.18 24.75
N ALA A 8 -15.86 2.39 24.03
CA ALA A 8 -16.24 2.70 22.66
C ALA A 8 -17.32 3.79 22.65
N VAL A 9 -17.34 4.59 21.59
CA VAL A 9 -18.40 5.59 21.36
C VAL A 9 -19.28 5.07 20.23
N VAL A 10 -20.54 4.77 20.54
CA VAL A 10 -21.54 4.32 19.56
C VAL A 10 -22.70 5.31 19.60
N ALA A 11 -22.98 5.94 18.46
CA ALA A 11 -24.08 6.89 18.35
C ALA A 11 -25.45 6.20 18.55
N PRO A 12 -26.44 6.85 19.18
CA PRO A 12 -27.77 6.27 19.39
C PRO A 12 -28.49 5.89 18.10
N THR A 13 -28.15 6.51 16.97
CA THR A 13 -28.75 6.27 15.66
C THR A 13 -28.07 5.12 14.89
N ALA A 14 -26.93 4.62 15.38
CA ALA A 14 -26.22 3.52 14.75
C ALA A 14 -27.00 2.21 14.84
N ARG A 15 -26.93 1.39 13.78
CA ARG A 15 -27.59 0.09 13.71
C ARG A 15 -26.54 -1.00 13.66
N LEU A 16 -26.57 -1.91 14.64
CA LEU A 16 -25.60 -2.99 14.77
C LEU A 16 -26.29 -4.33 14.52
N GLY A 17 -25.67 -5.15 13.67
CA GLY A 17 -26.05 -6.54 13.47
C GLY A 17 -25.72 -7.43 14.66
N ARG A 18 -25.91 -8.74 14.47
CA ARG A 18 -25.59 -9.77 15.46
C ARG A 18 -24.09 -9.99 15.55
N ASP A 19 -23.61 -10.32 16.74
CA ASP A 19 -22.21 -10.73 16.98
C ASP A 19 -21.16 -9.69 16.56
N VAL A 20 -21.56 -8.40 16.52
CA VAL A 20 -20.64 -7.28 16.25
C VAL A 20 -19.70 -7.09 17.44
N ARG A 21 -18.41 -6.89 17.18
CA ARG A 21 -17.40 -6.62 18.20
C ARG A 21 -16.81 -5.22 18.01
N ILE A 22 -16.80 -4.41 19.07
CA ILE A 22 -16.29 -3.03 19.04
C ILE A 22 -15.31 -2.86 20.20
N GLY A 23 -14.04 -2.65 19.86
CA GLY A 23 -12.94 -2.46 20.81
C GLY A 23 -12.92 -1.09 21.49
N PRO A 24 -12.12 -0.94 22.56
CA PRO A 24 -12.01 0.31 23.30
C PRO A 24 -11.59 1.48 22.41
N PHE A 25 -12.17 2.65 22.65
CA PHE A 25 -11.89 3.90 21.91
C PHE A 25 -12.20 3.85 20.41
N ALA A 26 -12.85 2.78 19.93
CA ALA A 26 -13.44 2.79 18.59
C ALA A 26 -14.67 3.71 18.58
N MET A 27 -14.98 4.27 17.41
CA MET A 27 -16.12 5.15 17.21
C MET A 27 -17.01 4.66 16.07
N VAL A 28 -18.31 4.56 16.35
CA VAL A 28 -19.39 4.33 15.39
C VAL A 28 -20.29 5.56 15.43
N GLY A 29 -20.21 6.39 14.40
CA GLY A 29 -20.93 7.65 14.30
C GLY A 29 -22.41 7.50 13.98
N ASP A 30 -23.09 8.65 13.86
CA ASP A 30 -24.49 8.70 13.48
C ASP A 30 -24.72 8.09 12.09
N GLU A 31 -25.88 7.47 11.90
CA GLU A 31 -26.30 6.88 10.62
C GLU A 31 -25.32 5.84 10.05
N VAL A 32 -24.60 5.14 10.93
CA VAL A 32 -23.79 3.98 10.58
C VAL A 32 -24.59 2.70 10.75
N GLU A 33 -24.56 1.84 9.75
CA GLU A 33 -25.08 0.47 9.82
C GLU A 33 -23.92 -0.52 9.69
N LEU A 34 -23.72 -1.37 10.71
CA LEU A 34 -22.76 -2.47 10.70
C LEU A 34 -23.51 -3.79 10.60
N GLY A 35 -23.22 -4.59 9.57
CA GLY A 35 -23.77 -5.94 9.41
C GLY A 35 -23.26 -6.93 10.47
N ASP A 36 -23.81 -8.14 10.43
CA ASP A 36 -23.48 -9.22 11.36
C ASP A 36 -21.97 -9.51 11.40
N ALA A 37 -21.43 -9.86 12.57
CA ALA A 37 -20.04 -10.27 12.77
C ALA A 37 -18.96 -9.25 12.35
N CYS A 38 -19.32 -7.97 12.15
CA CYS A 38 -18.32 -6.92 11.98
C CYS A 38 -17.43 -6.78 13.21
N VAL A 39 -16.15 -6.50 13.00
CA VAL A 39 -15.17 -6.27 14.06
C VAL A 39 -14.50 -4.91 13.86
N LEU A 40 -14.69 -4.01 14.82
CA LEU A 40 -13.96 -2.75 14.91
C LEU A 40 -12.91 -2.89 16.01
N HIS A 41 -11.64 -2.82 15.63
CA HIS A 41 -10.53 -2.84 16.57
C HIS A 41 -10.40 -1.51 17.33
N PRO A 42 -9.59 -1.47 18.41
CA PRO A 42 -9.38 -0.24 19.16
C PRO A 42 -8.98 0.94 18.28
N HIS A 43 -9.51 2.13 18.55
CA HIS A 43 -9.23 3.36 17.78
C HIS A 43 -9.67 3.34 16.30
N ALA A 44 -10.44 2.36 15.84
CA ALA A 44 -11.10 2.42 14.54
C ALA A 44 -12.27 3.43 14.56
N ALA A 45 -12.43 4.22 13.50
CA ALA A 45 -13.55 5.15 13.37
C ALA A 45 -14.37 4.86 12.10
N VAL A 46 -15.68 4.71 12.26
CA VAL A 46 -16.64 4.61 11.16
C VAL A 46 -17.65 5.75 11.32
N ARG A 47 -17.77 6.62 10.30
CA ARG A 47 -18.69 7.77 10.29
C ARG A 47 -19.77 7.57 9.25
N GLY A 48 -21.00 8.00 9.53
CA GLY A 48 -22.11 7.91 8.59
C GLY A 48 -22.33 9.17 7.75
N PRO A 49 -23.27 9.11 6.78
CA PRO A 49 -24.08 7.94 6.42
C PRO A 49 -23.27 6.82 5.77
N THR A 50 -23.20 5.64 6.41
CA THR A 50 -22.33 4.54 5.99
C THR A 50 -22.97 3.19 6.29
N ARG A 51 -22.95 2.28 5.31
CA ARG A 51 -23.36 0.88 5.48
C ARG A 51 -22.16 -0.03 5.25
N LEU A 52 -21.82 -0.86 6.23
CA LEU A 52 -20.93 -2.01 6.09
C LEU A 52 -21.79 -3.28 6.13
N GLY A 53 -21.57 -4.18 5.18
CA GLY A 53 -22.13 -5.54 5.18
C GLY A 53 -21.61 -6.39 6.34
N LYS A 54 -21.75 -7.71 6.25
CA LYS A 54 -21.33 -8.64 7.33
C LYS A 54 -19.82 -8.89 7.33
N GLY A 55 -19.27 -9.25 8.49
CA GLY A 55 -17.93 -9.82 8.61
C GLY A 55 -16.77 -8.90 8.25
N ASN A 56 -17.02 -7.59 8.13
CA ASN A 56 -15.95 -6.63 7.86
C ASN A 56 -15.06 -6.46 9.10
N VAL A 57 -13.75 -6.33 8.88
CA VAL A 57 -12.76 -6.08 9.94
C VAL A 57 -12.12 -4.72 9.72
N VAL A 58 -12.19 -3.85 10.71
CA VAL A 58 -11.63 -2.50 10.67
C VAL A 58 -10.54 -2.39 11.75
N HIS A 59 -9.28 -2.35 11.32
CA HIS A 59 -8.10 -2.28 12.19
C HIS A 59 -7.91 -0.90 12.84
N PRO A 60 -6.98 -0.78 13.81
CA PRO A 60 -6.75 0.48 14.51
C PRO A 60 -6.43 1.66 13.59
N PHE A 61 -6.94 2.82 13.97
CA PHE A 61 -6.68 4.10 13.32
C PHE A 61 -7.21 4.23 11.88
N CYS A 62 -8.05 3.30 11.43
CA CYS A 62 -8.84 3.49 10.21
C CYS A 62 -9.83 4.65 10.38
N SER A 63 -10.05 5.40 9.29
CA SER A 63 -11.12 6.39 9.18
C SER A 63 -12.01 6.04 7.99
N VAL A 64 -13.10 5.33 8.25
CA VAL A 64 -14.04 4.83 7.25
C VAL A 64 -15.30 5.69 7.22
N GLY A 65 -15.74 6.08 6.03
CA GLY A 65 -16.93 6.93 5.85
C GLY A 65 -16.71 8.39 6.20
N GLY A 66 -15.47 8.88 6.13
CA GLY A 66 -15.16 10.30 6.34
C GLY A 66 -15.65 11.18 5.18
N ASP A 67 -15.72 12.49 5.41
CA ASP A 67 -16.12 13.46 4.40
C ASP A 67 -15.13 13.46 3.21
N PRO A 68 -15.60 13.71 1.97
CA PRO A 68 -14.73 13.94 0.82
C PRO A 68 -13.68 15.01 1.10
N GLN A 69 -12.47 14.82 0.56
CA GLN A 69 -11.43 15.86 0.54
C GLN A 69 -11.57 16.83 -0.65
N ASP A 70 -12.71 16.77 -1.35
CA ASP A 70 -13.02 17.65 -2.47
C ASP A 70 -13.39 19.05 -1.96
N LEU A 71 -12.70 20.08 -2.42
CA LEU A 71 -12.92 21.48 -1.99
C LEU A 71 -14.34 21.98 -2.29
N THR A 72 -15.07 21.33 -3.18
CA THR A 72 -16.45 21.68 -3.53
C THR A 72 -17.49 21.01 -2.63
N TYR A 73 -17.09 20.08 -1.76
CA TYR A 73 -17.98 19.48 -0.76
C TYR A 73 -18.37 20.53 0.29
N GLN A 74 -19.67 20.70 0.53
CA GLN A 74 -20.23 21.71 1.44
C GLN A 74 -21.01 21.08 2.60
N GLY A 75 -20.75 19.80 2.91
CA GLY A 75 -21.49 19.08 3.94
C GLY A 75 -22.82 18.53 3.43
N GLU A 76 -23.01 18.41 2.11
CA GLU A 76 -24.18 17.73 1.57
C GLU A 76 -24.25 16.27 2.03
N ARG A 77 -25.46 15.71 2.04
CA ARG A 77 -25.66 14.30 2.40
C ARG A 77 -25.11 13.38 1.31
N THR A 78 -24.10 12.60 1.65
CA THR A 78 -23.50 11.58 0.78
C THR A 78 -23.16 10.33 1.58
N GLU A 79 -23.01 9.20 0.90
CA GLU A 79 -23.00 7.88 1.52
C GLU A 79 -21.74 7.09 1.18
N LEU A 80 -21.42 6.12 2.03
CA LEU A 80 -20.51 5.02 1.74
C LEU A 80 -21.26 3.69 1.87
N VAL A 81 -21.14 2.83 0.86
CA VAL A 81 -21.71 1.49 0.86
C VAL A 81 -20.61 0.46 0.66
N VAL A 82 -20.41 -0.40 1.64
CA VAL A 82 -19.41 -1.46 1.67
C VAL A 82 -20.11 -2.82 1.78
N GLY A 83 -19.69 -3.78 0.96
CA GLY A 83 -20.17 -5.16 1.00
C GLY A 83 -19.65 -5.96 2.20
N ASP A 84 -19.42 -7.24 1.98
CA ASP A 84 -19.14 -8.21 3.03
C ASP A 84 -17.66 -8.59 3.11
N GLU A 85 -17.19 -9.00 4.29
CA GLU A 85 -15.92 -9.70 4.48
C GLU A 85 -14.69 -8.94 3.96
N ASN A 86 -14.71 -7.61 4.00
CA ASN A 86 -13.54 -6.79 3.70
C ASN A 86 -12.66 -6.62 4.94
N VAL A 87 -11.36 -6.49 4.71
CA VAL A 87 -10.37 -6.20 5.76
C VAL A 87 -9.72 -4.85 5.49
N PHE A 88 -9.92 -3.91 6.40
CA PHE A 88 -9.29 -2.58 6.38
C PHE A 88 -8.19 -2.55 7.43
N HIS A 89 -6.93 -2.65 7.00
CA HIS A 89 -5.75 -2.53 7.85
C HIS A 89 -5.50 -1.10 8.33
N GLU A 90 -4.52 -0.96 9.22
CA GLU A 90 -4.23 0.25 9.97
C GLU A 90 -4.12 1.50 9.10
N PHE A 91 -4.70 2.60 9.56
CA PHE A 91 -4.66 3.90 8.86
C PHE A 91 -5.28 3.91 7.46
N VAL A 92 -6.09 2.90 7.10
CA VAL A 92 -6.89 2.99 5.87
C VAL A 92 -7.92 4.11 5.99
N THR A 93 -8.08 4.87 4.91
CA THR A 93 -9.05 5.95 4.83
C THR A 93 -10.01 5.73 3.66
N VAL A 94 -11.30 5.87 3.93
CA VAL A 94 -12.37 5.72 2.92
C VAL A 94 -13.31 6.90 3.05
N ASN A 95 -13.49 7.66 1.97
CA ASN A 95 -14.40 8.80 1.95
C ASN A 95 -15.74 8.45 1.31
N ARG A 96 -16.80 9.09 1.80
CA ARG A 96 -18.14 9.07 1.16
C ARG A 96 -18.07 9.78 -0.19
N GLY A 97 -19.16 9.73 -0.97
CA GLY A 97 -19.22 10.42 -2.26
C GLY A 97 -19.39 11.94 -2.16
N THR A 98 -19.55 12.59 -3.30
CA THR A 98 -19.89 14.02 -3.46
C THR A 98 -21.20 14.16 -4.24
N ALA A 99 -21.96 15.25 -4.07
CA ALA A 99 -23.20 15.44 -4.84
C ALA A 99 -23.00 15.36 -6.37
N LYS A 100 -21.86 15.86 -6.86
CA LYS A 100 -21.52 15.84 -8.29
C LYS A 100 -21.10 14.46 -8.82
N GLY A 101 -20.65 13.57 -7.94
CA GLY A 101 -20.17 12.23 -8.29
C GLY A 101 -21.20 11.11 -8.15
N GLY A 102 -22.45 11.46 -7.85
CA GLY A 102 -23.52 10.49 -7.57
C GLY A 102 -23.76 10.26 -6.08
N GLY A 103 -23.02 10.93 -5.21
CA GLY A 103 -23.26 10.97 -3.77
C GLY A 103 -22.89 9.69 -3.04
N VAL A 104 -22.17 8.76 -3.68
CA VAL A 104 -21.89 7.45 -3.10
C VAL A 104 -20.52 6.90 -3.51
N THR A 105 -19.72 6.53 -2.52
CA THR A 105 -18.58 5.63 -2.71
C THR A 105 -19.05 4.20 -2.48
N ARG A 106 -18.68 3.26 -3.36
CA ARG A 106 -19.10 1.85 -3.30
C ARG A 106 -17.89 0.93 -3.24
N ILE A 107 -17.89 -0.02 -2.31
CA ILE A 107 -16.90 -1.09 -2.20
C ILE A 107 -17.65 -2.42 -2.14
N GLY A 108 -17.22 -3.39 -2.93
CA GLY A 108 -17.74 -4.75 -2.93
C GLY A 108 -17.33 -5.56 -1.70
N SER A 109 -17.04 -6.83 -1.91
CA SER A 109 -16.81 -7.83 -0.87
C SER A 109 -15.46 -8.54 -1.01
N HIS A 110 -14.98 -9.13 0.08
CA HIS A 110 -13.73 -9.90 0.13
C HIS A 110 -12.47 -9.13 -0.31
N ASN A 111 -12.48 -7.81 -0.15
CA ASN A 111 -11.33 -6.97 -0.48
C ASN A 111 -10.34 -6.89 0.69
N LEU A 112 -9.06 -6.77 0.35
CA LEU A 112 -7.99 -6.52 1.32
C LEU A 112 -7.41 -5.12 1.09
N PHE A 113 -7.61 -4.24 2.07
CA PHE A 113 -6.97 -2.93 2.12
C PHE A 113 -5.86 -2.96 3.16
N MET A 114 -4.60 -2.99 2.71
CA MET A 114 -3.42 -2.95 3.59
C MET A 114 -3.18 -1.52 4.11
N ALA A 115 -2.27 -1.42 5.08
CA ALA A 115 -2.10 -0.19 5.85
C ALA A 115 -1.85 1.05 4.97
N TYR A 116 -2.48 2.18 5.34
CA TYR A 116 -2.43 3.46 4.63
C TYR A 116 -3.06 3.47 3.22
N ALA A 117 -3.81 2.44 2.81
CA ALA A 117 -4.57 2.55 1.56
C ALA A 117 -5.64 3.66 1.67
N HIS A 118 -5.93 4.30 0.54
CA HIS A 118 -6.89 5.38 0.46
C HIS A 118 -7.90 5.14 -0.67
N VAL A 119 -9.19 5.25 -0.34
CA VAL A 119 -10.30 5.27 -1.29
C VAL A 119 -10.98 6.63 -1.19
N ALA A 120 -10.76 7.47 -2.20
CA ALA A 120 -11.37 8.78 -2.30
C ALA A 120 -12.88 8.70 -2.59
N HIS A 121 -13.50 9.87 -2.64
CA HIS A 121 -14.91 10.04 -2.93
C HIS A 121 -15.33 9.47 -4.29
N ASP A 122 -16.54 8.94 -4.34
CA ASP A 122 -17.22 8.47 -5.55
C ASP A 122 -16.50 7.33 -6.29
N CYS A 123 -15.58 6.64 -5.61
CA CYS A 123 -14.96 5.44 -6.16
C CYS A 123 -15.95 4.27 -6.18
N ALA A 124 -15.75 3.36 -7.15
CA ALA A 124 -16.45 2.09 -7.25
C ALA A 124 -15.43 0.95 -7.27
N VAL A 125 -15.31 0.22 -6.16
CA VAL A 125 -14.41 -0.93 -6.02
C VAL A 125 -15.25 -2.20 -6.04
N GLY A 126 -14.86 -3.17 -6.88
CA GLY A 126 -15.49 -4.48 -7.01
C GLY A 126 -15.14 -5.45 -5.88
N ASP A 127 -15.12 -6.73 -6.20
CA ASP A 127 -14.86 -7.82 -5.24
C ASP A 127 -13.44 -8.39 -5.36
N TYR A 128 -12.93 -9.00 -4.29
CA TYR A 128 -11.63 -9.71 -4.27
C TYR A 128 -10.42 -8.88 -4.70
N THR A 129 -10.49 -7.56 -4.58
CA THR A 129 -9.39 -6.65 -4.90
C THR A 129 -8.38 -6.59 -3.75
N VAL A 130 -7.13 -6.27 -4.10
CA VAL A 130 -6.05 -6.10 -3.11
C VAL A 130 -5.39 -4.75 -3.28
N PHE A 131 -5.49 -3.93 -2.25
CA PHE A 131 -4.78 -2.67 -2.11
C PHE A 131 -3.64 -2.89 -1.15
N THR A 132 -2.41 -2.93 -1.66
CA THR A 132 -1.23 -3.06 -0.80
C THR A 132 -0.87 -1.72 -0.15
N ASN A 133 0.13 -1.70 0.74
CA ASN A 133 0.38 -0.55 1.61
C ASN A 133 0.48 0.78 0.85
N GLY A 134 -0.29 1.79 1.27
CA GLY A 134 -0.27 3.11 0.64
C GLY A 134 -0.88 3.20 -0.76
N ALA A 135 -1.55 2.15 -1.25
CA ALA A 135 -2.28 2.21 -2.53
C ALA A 135 -3.41 3.24 -2.45
N THR A 136 -3.39 4.22 -3.36
CA THR A 136 -4.23 5.42 -3.27
C THR A 136 -5.09 5.58 -4.51
N LEU A 137 -6.40 5.69 -4.33
CA LEU A 137 -7.34 6.12 -5.37
C LEU A 137 -7.66 7.60 -5.21
N ALA A 138 -7.55 8.37 -6.29
CA ALA A 138 -8.19 9.68 -6.36
C ALA A 138 -9.71 9.52 -6.65
N GLY A 139 -10.44 10.64 -6.69
CA GLY A 139 -11.90 10.62 -6.83
C GLY A 139 -12.39 9.93 -8.10
N HIS A 140 -13.57 9.31 -8.02
CA HIS A 140 -14.27 8.70 -9.17
C HIS A 140 -13.54 7.52 -9.86
N VAL A 141 -12.60 6.87 -9.18
CA VAL A 141 -11.92 5.70 -9.76
C VAL A 141 -12.81 4.46 -9.72
N THR A 142 -12.79 3.69 -10.81
CA THR A 142 -13.40 2.35 -10.84
C THR A 142 -12.33 1.27 -10.75
N VAL A 143 -12.45 0.33 -9.83
CA VAL A 143 -11.58 -0.84 -9.71
C VAL A 143 -12.44 -2.09 -9.85
N GLU A 144 -12.18 -2.88 -10.87
CA GLU A 144 -12.94 -4.09 -11.16
C GLU A 144 -12.37 -5.32 -10.41
N ASP A 145 -13.16 -6.39 -10.37
CA ASP A 145 -12.90 -7.56 -9.52
C ASP A 145 -11.50 -8.18 -9.68
N GLY A 146 -10.91 -8.60 -8.56
CA GLY A 146 -9.63 -9.32 -8.54
C GLY A 146 -8.42 -8.47 -8.89
N ALA A 147 -8.56 -7.17 -9.11
CA ALA A 147 -7.44 -6.28 -9.41
C ALA A 147 -6.53 -6.09 -8.19
N VAL A 148 -5.23 -5.92 -8.44
CA VAL A 148 -4.21 -5.69 -7.41
C VAL A 148 -3.52 -4.35 -7.65
N ILE A 149 -3.53 -3.49 -6.64
CA ILE A 149 -2.85 -2.20 -6.63
C ILE A 149 -1.64 -2.28 -5.68
N GLY A 150 -0.45 -2.22 -6.29
CA GLY A 150 0.83 -2.34 -5.62
C GLY A 150 1.17 -1.19 -4.67
N ALA A 151 2.17 -1.42 -3.82
CA ALA A 151 2.39 -0.57 -2.66
C ALA A 151 2.85 0.82 -3.10
N PHE A 152 2.30 1.87 -2.49
CA PHE A 152 2.59 3.27 -2.82
C PHE A 152 2.31 3.62 -4.29
N SER A 153 1.40 2.90 -4.94
CA SER A 153 0.87 3.26 -6.24
C SER A 153 -0.33 4.20 -6.10
N ALA A 154 -0.56 5.03 -7.11
CA ALA A 154 -1.66 5.98 -7.14
C ALA A 154 -2.44 5.85 -8.44
N VAL A 155 -3.76 5.95 -8.37
CA VAL A 155 -4.65 5.96 -9.53
C VAL A 155 -5.32 7.33 -9.62
N HIS A 156 -5.06 8.02 -10.72
CA HIS A 156 -5.59 9.35 -10.97
C HIS A 156 -7.11 9.33 -11.13
N GLN A 157 -7.75 10.46 -10.83
CA GLN A 157 -9.22 10.57 -10.83
C GLN A 157 -9.80 10.15 -12.19
N PHE A 158 -10.99 9.54 -12.15
CA PHE A 158 -11.74 9.02 -13.30
C PHE A 158 -11.11 7.84 -14.07
N CYS A 159 -9.94 7.34 -13.65
CA CYS A 159 -9.36 6.15 -14.29
C CYS A 159 -10.10 4.88 -13.89
N ARG A 160 -9.96 3.85 -14.73
CA ARG A 160 -10.46 2.49 -14.50
C ARG A 160 -9.32 1.50 -14.34
N VAL A 161 -9.45 0.57 -13.40
CA VAL A 161 -8.53 -0.54 -13.18
C VAL A 161 -9.27 -1.85 -13.49
N GLY A 162 -8.92 -2.47 -14.61
CA GLY A 162 -9.66 -3.62 -15.15
C GLY A 162 -9.48 -4.92 -14.36
N LYS A 163 -10.42 -5.85 -14.52
CA LYS A 163 -10.45 -7.14 -13.79
C LYS A 163 -9.13 -7.87 -13.82
N TYR A 164 -8.69 -8.40 -12.68
CA TYR A 164 -7.46 -9.21 -12.53
C TYR A 164 -6.18 -8.54 -13.06
N SER A 165 -6.17 -7.21 -13.19
CA SER A 165 -4.96 -6.47 -13.51
C SER A 165 -4.04 -6.38 -12.29
N TYR A 166 -2.76 -6.17 -12.54
CA TYR A 166 -1.75 -5.99 -11.50
C TYR A 166 -0.95 -4.71 -11.76
N ILE A 167 -1.07 -3.75 -10.86
CA ILE A 167 -0.24 -2.55 -10.84
C ILE A 167 0.92 -2.80 -9.87
N ALA A 168 2.15 -2.78 -10.35
CA ALA A 168 3.33 -2.91 -9.49
C ALA A 168 3.45 -1.70 -8.55
N GLY A 169 4.12 -1.86 -7.40
CA GLY A 169 4.30 -0.74 -6.44
C GLY A 169 4.94 0.51 -7.03
N TYR A 170 4.84 1.65 -6.37
CA TYR A 170 5.42 2.92 -6.82
C TYR A 170 5.07 3.26 -8.29
N THR A 171 3.86 2.90 -8.73
CA THR A 171 3.39 3.16 -10.10
C THR A 171 2.26 4.18 -10.04
N VAL A 172 2.38 5.23 -10.84
CA VAL A 172 1.32 6.24 -11.00
C VAL A 172 0.54 5.93 -12.27
N ILE A 173 -0.77 5.74 -12.12
CA ILE A 173 -1.71 5.44 -13.21
C ILE A 173 -2.46 6.73 -13.57
N THR A 174 -2.32 7.16 -14.82
CA THR A 174 -3.00 8.35 -15.38
C THR A 174 -3.92 8.02 -16.55
N GLN A 175 -4.02 6.74 -16.91
CA GLN A 175 -4.87 6.20 -17.96
C GLN A 175 -5.42 4.85 -17.50
N ASP A 176 -6.51 4.40 -18.13
CA ASP A 176 -7.14 3.12 -17.79
C ASP A 176 -6.17 1.94 -17.89
N VAL A 177 -6.24 1.04 -16.91
CA VAL A 177 -5.49 -0.22 -16.86
C VAL A 177 -6.37 -1.32 -17.42
N ALA A 178 -5.90 -1.97 -18.49
CA ALA A 178 -6.64 -3.05 -19.13
C ALA A 178 -6.79 -4.28 -18.21
N PRO A 179 -7.91 -5.04 -18.30
CA PRO A 179 -8.05 -6.31 -17.61
C PRO A 179 -6.90 -7.27 -17.89
N PHE A 180 -6.55 -8.10 -16.89
CA PHE A 180 -5.49 -9.13 -16.95
C PHE A 180 -4.06 -8.61 -17.19
N SER A 181 -3.88 -7.29 -17.33
CA SER A 181 -2.60 -6.69 -17.66
C SER A 181 -1.69 -6.53 -16.44
N LYS A 182 -0.38 -6.42 -16.68
CA LYS A 182 0.61 -6.02 -15.68
C LYS A 182 1.15 -4.64 -16.05
N VAL A 183 0.99 -3.67 -15.16
CA VAL A 183 1.46 -2.30 -15.36
C VAL A 183 2.49 -1.97 -14.30
N ALA A 184 3.62 -1.41 -14.71
CA ALA A 184 4.66 -0.97 -13.81
C ALA A 184 5.28 0.32 -14.35
N ALA A 185 5.55 1.28 -13.46
CA ALA A 185 6.41 2.39 -13.80
C ALA A 185 7.83 1.86 -14.09
N PRO A 186 8.54 2.40 -15.10
CA PRO A 186 9.96 2.16 -15.26
C PRO A 186 10.70 2.55 -13.97
N ARG A 187 11.49 1.62 -13.42
CA ARG A 187 12.36 1.90 -12.27
C ARG A 187 13.79 1.65 -12.68
N GLU A 188 14.55 2.71 -12.90
CA GLU A 188 15.98 2.58 -13.09
C GLU A 188 16.65 2.41 -11.71
N THR A 189 16.76 1.15 -11.27
CA THR A 189 17.49 0.81 -10.04
C THR A 189 18.89 0.35 -10.42
N LYS A 190 19.89 1.21 -10.21
CA LYS A 190 21.28 0.96 -10.58
C LYS A 190 22.22 1.18 -9.40
N CYS A 191 23.33 0.45 -9.42
CA CYS A 191 24.44 0.71 -8.52
C CYS A 191 25.39 1.73 -9.18
N TYR A 192 25.55 2.91 -8.58
CA TYR A 192 26.40 3.96 -9.17
C TYR A 192 27.88 3.89 -8.75
N GLY A 193 28.22 2.99 -7.82
CA GLY A 193 29.56 2.79 -7.31
C GLY A 193 29.61 2.77 -5.78
N VAL A 194 30.80 3.04 -5.25
CA VAL A 194 31.09 2.97 -3.81
C VAL A 194 30.59 4.23 -3.10
N ASN A 195 30.07 4.08 -1.88
CA ASN A 195 29.80 5.19 -0.97
C ASN A 195 31.11 5.68 -0.30
N SER A 196 32.05 6.18 -1.09
CA SER A 196 33.40 6.55 -0.63
C SER A 196 33.35 7.63 0.45
N VAL A 197 32.51 8.67 0.29
CA VAL A 197 32.30 9.71 1.31
C VAL A 197 31.83 9.11 2.66
N GLY A 198 30.92 8.13 2.62
CA GLY A 198 30.43 7.47 3.82
C GLY A 198 31.45 6.55 4.49
N LEU A 199 32.42 6.02 3.73
CA LEU A 199 33.52 5.22 4.25
C LEU A 199 34.62 6.11 4.84
N GLU A 200 34.97 7.22 4.18
CA GLU A 200 35.92 8.22 4.70
C GLU A 200 35.47 8.77 6.05
N ARG A 201 34.17 9.11 6.18
CA ARG A 201 33.58 9.58 7.44
C ARG A 201 33.62 8.54 8.57
N ARG A 202 33.77 7.26 8.24
CA ARG A 202 33.91 6.15 9.20
C ARG A 202 35.36 5.75 9.45
N GLY A 203 36.32 6.53 8.95
CA GLY A 203 37.75 6.31 9.17
C GLY A 203 38.36 5.18 8.33
N PHE A 204 37.73 4.80 7.22
CA PHE A 204 38.37 3.90 6.27
C PHE A 204 39.59 4.60 5.67
N SER A 205 40.71 3.88 5.60
CA SER A 205 41.91 4.42 4.96
C SER A 205 41.68 4.57 3.45
N LYS A 206 42.48 5.45 2.82
CA LYS A 206 42.40 5.68 1.38
C LYS A 206 42.64 4.40 0.59
N GLU A 207 43.54 3.54 1.06
CA GLU A 207 43.92 2.27 0.45
C GLU A 207 42.74 1.29 0.46
N ARG A 208 42.02 1.22 1.59
CA ARG A 208 40.80 0.39 1.69
C ARG A 208 39.72 0.87 0.73
N ILE A 209 39.46 2.18 0.69
CA ILE A 209 38.46 2.77 -0.21
C ILE A 209 38.83 2.51 -1.67
N GLN A 210 40.10 2.68 -2.05
CA GLN A 210 40.58 2.41 -3.41
C GLN A 210 40.40 0.94 -3.80
N ALA A 211 40.65 -0.02 -2.90
CA ALA A 211 40.42 -1.44 -3.18
C ALA A 211 38.93 -1.71 -3.46
N ILE A 212 38.04 -1.12 -2.67
CA ILE A 212 36.58 -1.26 -2.87
C ILE A 212 36.15 -0.60 -4.19
N GLU A 213 36.67 0.59 -4.51
CA GLU A 213 36.39 1.27 -5.80
C GLU A 213 36.83 0.45 -7.01
N GLN A 214 37.98 -0.22 -6.92
CA GLN A 214 38.44 -1.13 -7.96
C GLN A 214 37.52 -2.34 -8.10
N ALA A 215 37.05 -2.93 -6.99
CA ALA A 215 36.08 -4.03 -7.02
C ALA A 215 34.76 -3.62 -7.70
N PHE A 216 34.19 -2.46 -7.34
CA PHE A 216 32.97 -1.95 -7.99
C PHE A 216 33.19 -1.62 -9.48
N ARG A 217 34.38 -1.16 -9.87
CA ARG A 217 34.72 -0.96 -11.28
C ARG A 217 34.69 -2.28 -12.06
N LEU A 218 35.26 -3.35 -11.50
CA LEU A 218 35.23 -4.70 -12.07
C LEU A 218 33.79 -5.20 -12.23
N LEU A 219 32.95 -4.96 -11.21
CA LEU A 219 31.57 -5.43 -11.16
C LEU A 219 30.63 -4.72 -12.13
N LEU A 220 30.80 -3.41 -12.28
CA LEU A 220 29.82 -2.54 -12.95
C LEU A 220 30.27 -2.05 -14.33
N ARG A 221 31.59 -1.91 -14.57
CA ARG A 221 32.11 -1.17 -15.74
C ARG A 221 33.10 -1.94 -16.60
N SER A 222 33.54 -3.13 -16.19
CA SER A 222 34.60 -3.89 -16.90
C SER A 222 34.13 -4.84 -17.99
N LYS A 223 32.87 -4.77 -18.43
CA LYS A 223 32.28 -5.71 -19.43
C LYS A 223 32.43 -7.19 -19.03
N LEU A 224 32.44 -7.48 -17.73
CA LEU A 224 32.50 -8.83 -17.17
C LEU A 224 31.11 -9.26 -16.69
N ASN A 225 30.82 -10.55 -16.80
CA ASN A 225 29.70 -11.12 -16.05
C ASN A 225 30.05 -11.20 -14.54
N THR A 226 29.06 -11.50 -13.68
CA THR A 226 29.27 -11.51 -12.22
C THR A 226 30.37 -12.49 -11.79
N SER A 227 30.37 -13.72 -12.31
CA SER A 227 31.36 -14.73 -11.98
C SER A 227 32.77 -14.33 -12.40
N GLN A 228 32.92 -13.78 -13.60
CA GLN A 228 34.20 -13.26 -14.09
C GLN A 228 34.70 -12.07 -13.26
N ALA A 229 33.80 -11.20 -12.81
CA ALA A 229 34.16 -10.10 -11.94
C ALA A 229 34.66 -10.62 -10.59
N ILE A 230 33.99 -11.61 -9.98
CA ILE A 230 34.42 -12.27 -8.74
C ILE A 230 35.82 -12.88 -8.91
N GLU A 231 36.04 -13.70 -9.95
CA GLU A 231 37.33 -14.33 -10.19
C GLU A 231 38.45 -13.29 -10.36
N LYS A 232 38.16 -12.19 -11.05
CA LYS A 232 39.13 -11.11 -11.21
C LYS A 232 39.39 -10.37 -9.89
N MET A 233 38.37 -10.14 -9.06
CA MET A 233 38.56 -9.57 -7.72
C MET A 233 39.43 -10.48 -6.85
N LYS A 234 39.15 -11.79 -6.82
CA LYS A 234 39.96 -12.78 -6.08
C LYS A 234 41.42 -12.78 -6.55
N ALA A 235 41.65 -12.60 -7.86
CA ALA A 235 42.99 -12.60 -8.42
C ALA A 235 43.77 -11.28 -8.16
N THR A 236 43.12 -10.12 -8.30
CA THR A 236 43.83 -8.82 -8.32
C THR A 236 43.68 -8.00 -7.05
N LEU A 237 42.71 -8.31 -6.19
CA LEU A 237 42.38 -7.56 -4.97
C LEU A 237 42.43 -8.45 -3.72
N ASN A 238 43.22 -9.53 -3.77
CA ASN A 238 43.40 -10.44 -2.64
C ASN A 238 43.97 -9.71 -1.40
N GLY A 239 43.58 -10.16 -0.21
CA GLY A 239 44.03 -9.59 1.07
C GLY A 239 43.27 -8.33 1.52
N SER A 240 42.36 -7.79 0.70
CA SER A 240 41.41 -6.78 1.15
C SER A 240 40.19 -7.43 1.79
N VAL A 241 40.10 -7.35 3.12
CA VAL A 241 38.97 -7.88 3.89
C VAL A 241 37.61 -7.33 3.43
N ASP A 242 37.60 -6.08 2.94
CA ASP A 242 36.38 -5.41 2.45
C ASP A 242 35.94 -5.96 1.08
N VAL A 243 36.89 -6.33 0.21
CA VAL A 243 36.59 -6.94 -1.09
C VAL A 243 36.16 -8.40 -0.90
N GLU A 244 36.75 -9.12 0.04
CA GLU A 244 36.32 -10.47 0.40
C GLU A 244 34.89 -10.51 0.94
N GLU A 245 34.49 -9.51 1.73
CA GLU A 245 33.11 -9.37 2.19
C GLU A 245 32.14 -9.16 1.03
N LEU A 246 32.49 -8.28 0.08
CA LEU A 246 31.69 -8.08 -1.15
C LEU A 246 31.55 -9.38 -1.95
N ILE A 247 32.64 -10.14 -2.13
CA ILE A 247 32.60 -11.42 -2.85
C ILE A 247 31.65 -12.39 -2.16
N ARG A 248 31.80 -12.60 -0.84
CA ARG A 248 30.93 -13.50 -0.06
C ARG A 248 29.46 -13.13 -0.19
N PHE A 249 29.14 -11.83 -0.16
CA PHE A 249 27.78 -11.35 -0.34
C PHE A 249 27.23 -11.70 -1.73
N ILE A 250 28.01 -11.49 -2.79
CA ILE A 250 27.58 -11.77 -4.17
C ILE A 250 27.39 -13.29 -4.38
N GLU A 251 28.28 -14.12 -3.83
CA GLU A 251 28.20 -15.58 -3.94
C GLU A 251 26.98 -16.16 -3.20
N ALA A 252 26.54 -15.53 -2.11
CA ALA A 252 25.35 -15.92 -1.37
C ALA A 252 24.02 -15.40 -1.97
N ALA A 253 24.07 -14.57 -3.02
CA ALA A 253 22.89 -13.90 -3.56
C ALA A 253 22.02 -14.84 -4.42
N GLU A 254 20.87 -15.27 -3.91
CA GLU A 254 19.92 -16.14 -4.64
C GLU A 254 19.13 -15.41 -5.74
N ARG A 255 18.87 -14.12 -5.57
CA ARG A 255 18.05 -13.29 -6.49
C ARG A 255 18.89 -12.41 -7.41
N GLY A 256 20.19 -12.68 -7.48
CA GLY A 256 21.15 -11.83 -8.18
C GLY A 256 21.46 -10.53 -7.43
N LEU A 257 22.21 -9.66 -8.09
CA LEU A 257 22.70 -8.40 -7.53
C LEU A 257 22.23 -7.22 -8.37
N THR A 258 21.82 -6.13 -7.72
CA THR A 258 21.58 -4.84 -8.38
C THR A 258 22.90 -4.29 -8.95
N LYS A 259 22.90 -3.98 -10.25
CA LYS A 259 24.03 -3.39 -10.97
C LYS A 259 23.62 -2.10 -11.65
#